data_AF-A0A4P5RPA7-F1
#
_entry.id   AF-A0A4P5RPA7-F1
#
_cell.length_a   1.000
_cell.length_b   1.000
_cell.length_c   1.000
_cell.angle_alpha   90.00
_cell.angle_beta   90.00
_cell.angle_gamma   90.00
#
_symmetry.space_group_name_H-M   'P 1'
#
loop_
_entity.id
_entity.type
_entity.pdbx_description
1 polymer ?
#
loop_
_entity_poly.entity_id
_entity_poly.type
_entity_poly.pdbx_seq_one_letter_code
_entity_poly.pdbx_strand_id
1 'polypeptide(L)' 'MPLIRAGLVLAFLPIAIAFITSLIGNVSMFDEGSGSGGYLWLLMGSVPIGLLLIAIGAIVALFKRLKPKDGL' A
#
# COMPACT_ATOMS: atom_id res chain seq x y z
N MET A 1 4.31 -7.10 -12.45
CA MET A 1 3.71 -7.87 -11.33
C MET A 1 2.56 -7.06 -10.77
N PRO A 2 1.33 -7.24 -11.30
CA PRO A 2 0.18 -6.38 -10.95
C PRO A 2 -0.12 -6.37 -9.45
N LEU A 3 0.06 -7.50 -8.76
CA LEU A 3 -0.19 -7.63 -7.33
C LEU A 3 0.76 -6.79 -6.45
N ILE A 4 2.05 -6.73 -6.80
CA ILE A 4 3.04 -5.91 -6.09
C ILE A 4 2.71 -4.42 -6.24
N ARG A 5 2.33 -4.00 -7.46
CA ARG A 5 1.93 -2.60 -7.72
C ARG A 5 0.67 -2.23 -6.95
N ALA A 6 -0.33 -3.10 -6.92
CA ALA A 6 -1.56 -2.88 -6.15
C ALA A 6 -1.27 -2.76 -4.65
N GLY A 7 -0.41 -3.63 -4.10
CA GLY A 7 -0.02 -3.56 -2.69
C GLY A 7 0.71 -2.27 -2.32
N LEU A 8 1.61 -1.78 -3.19
CA LEU A 8 2.30 -0.50 -2.99
C LEU A 8 1.33 0.69 -3.02
N VAL A 9 0.41 0.73 -3.99
CA VAL A 9 -0.60 1.79 -4.07
C VAL A 9 -1.47 1.77 -2.82
N LEU A 10 -1.95 0.61 -2.40
CA LEU A 10 -2.81 0.49 -1.23
C LEU A 10 -2.10 0.97 0.04
N ALA A 11 -0.85 0.55 0.26
CA ALA A 11 -0.08 0.94 1.44
C ALA A 11 0.29 2.44 1.47
N PHE A 12 0.44 3.08 0.30
CA PHE A 12 0.84 4.48 0.19
C PHE A 12 -0.36 5.45 0.12
N LEU A 13 -1.51 5.00 -0.37
CA LEU A 13 -2.63 5.89 -0.68
C LEU A 13 -3.13 6.71 0.54
N PRO A 14 -3.29 6.14 1.74
CA PRO A 14 -3.81 6.91 2.86
C PRO A 14 -2.92 8.04 3.32
N ILE A 15 -1.59 7.84 3.31
CA ILE A 15 -0.64 8.90 3.69
C ILE A 15 -0.63 10.04 2.67
N ALA A 16 -0.78 9.72 1.38
CA ALA A 16 -0.92 10.74 0.33
C ALA A 16 -2.22 11.55 0.50
N ILE A 17 -3.34 10.90 0.82
CA ILE A 17 -4.62 11.58 1.07
C ILE A 17 -4.54 12.46 2.32
N ALA A 18 -4.01 11.93 3.44
CA ALA A 18 -3.81 12.69 4.67
C ALA A 18 -2.97 13.95 4.41
N PHE A 19 -1.88 13.82 3.65
CA PHE A 19 -1.03 14.94 3.30
C PHE A 19 -1.75 15.99 2.44
N ILE A 20 -2.39 15.59 1.34
CA ILE A 20 -3.07 16.54 0.43
C ILE A 20 -4.21 17.27 1.15
N THR A 21 -5.02 16.55 1.92
CA THR A 21 -6.14 17.14 2.67
C THR A 21 -5.68 18.08 3.78
N SER A 22 -4.51 17.80 4.39
CA SER A 22 -3.89 18.70 5.36
C SER A 22 -3.44 20.02 4.74
N LEU A 23 -2.90 20.00 3.51
CA LEU A 23 -2.54 21.22 2.77
C LEU A 23 -3.76 22.07 2.44
N ILE A 24 -4.87 21.44 2.03
CA ILE A 24 -6.12 22.13 1.72
C ILE A 24 -6.77 22.70 2.99
N GLY A 25 -6.74 21.94 4.09
CA GLY A 25 -7.33 22.32 5.37
C GLY A 25 -6.49 23.23 6.24
N ASN A 26 -5.22 23.47 5.88
CA ASN A 26 -4.23 24.18 6.71
C ASN A 26 -4.20 23.67 8.16
N VAL A 27 -4.23 22.34 8.29
CA VAL A 27 -4.16 21.61 9.56
C VAL A 27 -3.00 20.64 9.51
N SER A 28 -2.54 20.16 10.66
CA SER A 28 -1.53 19.10 10.69
C SER A 28 -2.15 17.77 10.27
N MET A 29 -1.52 17.07 9.31
CA MET A 29 -1.93 15.69 8.98
C MET A 29 -1.77 14.71 10.14
N PHE A 30 -0.98 15.07 11.16
CA PHE A 30 -0.79 14.27 12.37
C PHE A 30 -1.75 14.66 13.50
N ASP A 31 -2.61 15.65 13.28
CA ASP A 31 -3.73 15.90 14.17
C ASP A 31 -4.83 14.89 13.87
N GLU A 32 -4.84 13.79 14.60
CA GLU A 32 -5.79 12.68 14.46
C GLU A 32 -7.24 13.10 14.79
N GLY A 33 -7.43 14.22 15.49
CA GLY A 33 -8.75 14.82 15.72
C GLY A 33 -9.27 15.63 14.53
N SER A 34 -8.40 15.93 13.55
CA SER A 34 -8.76 16.63 12.32
C SER A 34 -9.29 15.67 11.26
N GLY A 35 -10.12 16.18 10.35
CA GLY A 35 -10.59 15.41 9.19
C GLY A 35 -9.46 14.89 8.29
N SER A 36 -8.28 15.55 8.30
CA SER A 36 -7.11 15.12 7.53
C SER A 36 -6.30 14.00 8.22
N GLY A 37 -6.13 14.07 9.54
CA GLY A 37 -5.43 13.05 10.31
C GLY A 37 -6.22 11.75 10.47
N GLY A 38 -7.55 11.81 10.37
CA GLY A 38 -8.40 10.62 10.30
C GLY A 38 -8.02 9.64 9.18
N TYR A 39 -7.44 10.11 8.06
CA TYR A 39 -6.96 9.22 7.01
C TYR A 39 -5.75 8.38 7.41
N LEU A 40 -4.96 8.79 8.42
CA LEU A 40 -3.84 8.01 8.93
C LEU A 40 -4.30 6.70 9.58
N TRP A 41 -5.53 6.65 10.13
CA TRP A 41 -6.10 5.41 10.68
C TRP A 41 -6.22 4.31 9.63
N LEU A 42 -6.43 4.66 8.37
CA LEU A 42 -6.48 3.68 7.28
C LEU A 42 -5.14 2.97 7.07
N LEU A 43 -4.01 3.53 7.55
CA LEU A 43 -2.71 2.86 7.51
C LEU A 43 -2.71 1.56 8.31
N MET A 44 -3.51 1.49 9.40
CA MET A 44 -3.61 0.28 10.24
C MET A 44 -4.10 -0.94 9.45
N GLY A 45 -4.96 -0.74 8.44
CA GLY A 45 -5.42 -1.82 7.56
C GLY A 45 -4.65 -1.89 6.25
N SER A 46 -4.46 -0.75 5.59
CA SER A 46 -3.89 -0.69 4.25
C SER A 46 -2.42 -1.13 4.19
N VAL A 47 -1.61 -0.86 5.21
CA VAL A 47 -0.21 -1.28 5.23
C VAL A 47 -0.09 -2.80 5.39
N PRO A 48 -0.75 -3.46 6.37
CA PRO A 48 -0.75 -4.92 6.44
C PRO A 48 -1.29 -5.59 5.17
N ILE A 49 -2.41 -5.11 4.62
CA ILE A 49 -2.99 -5.68 3.41
C ILE A 49 -2.05 -5.46 2.21
N GLY A 50 -1.50 -4.26 2.04
CA GLY A 50 -0.57 -3.95 0.97
C GLY A 50 0.69 -4.81 1.03
N LEU A 51 1.24 -5.02 2.23
CA LEU A 51 2.40 -5.88 2.45
C LEU A 51 2.09 -7.35 2.12
N LEU A 52 0.90 -7.84 2.49
CA LEU A 52 0.44 -9.19 2.11
C LEU A 52 0.38 -9.36 0.58
N LEU A 53 -0.19 -8.39 -0.13
CA LEU A 53 -0.25 -8.44 -1.60
C LEU A 53 1.14 -8.44 -2.23
N ILE A 54 2.06 -7.63 -1.71
CA ILE A 54 3.46 -7.61 -2.16
C ILE A 54 4.13 -8.96 -1.92
N ALA A 55 3.98 -9.53 -0.73
CA ALA A 55 4.56 -10.82 -0.37
C ALA A 55 4.04 -11.95 -1.28
N ILE A 56 2.73 -12.05 -1.48
CA ILE A 56 2.12 -13.03 -2.41
C ILE A 56 2.66 -12.82 -3.83
N GLY A 57 2.72 -11.57 -4.29
CA GLY A 57 3.23 -11.23 -5.62
C GLY A 57 4.69 -11.65 -5.81
N ALA A 58 5.52 -11.45 -4.79
CA ALA A 58 6.93 -11.85 -4.78
C ALA A 58 7.08 -13.37 -4.77
N ILE A 59 6.31 -14.08 -3.94
CA ILE A 59 6.31 -15.54 -3.86
C ILE A 59 5.92 -16.14 -5.22
N VAL A 60 4.83 -15.68 -5.83
CA VAL A 60 4.39 -16.14 -7.16
C VAL A 60 5.46 -15.86 -8.22
N ALA A 61 6.09 -14.69 -8.18
CA ALA A 61 7.17 -14.36 -9.11
C ALA A 61 8.39 -15.28 -8.94
N LEU A 62 8.74 -15.63 -7.70
CA LEU A 62 9.83 -16.56 -7.39
C LEU A 62 9.52 -17.96 -7.95
N PHE A 63 8.34 -18.51 -7.67
CA PHE A 63 7.96 -19.83 -8.20
C PHE A 63 7.91 -19.86 -9.73
N LYS A 64 7.43 -18.79 -10.39
CA LYS A 64 7.46 -18.69 -11.85
C LYS A 64 8.87 -18.64 -12.44
N ARG A 65 9.85 -18.12 -11.69
CA ARG A 65 11.27 -18.11 -12.10
C ARG A 65 11.95 -19.46 -11.86
N LEU A 66 11.54 -20.18 -10.82
CA LEU A 66 12.12 -21.48 -10.46
C LEU A 66 11.52 -22.65 -11.24
N LYS A 67 10.35 -22.48 -11.87
CA LYS A 67 9.79 -23.53 -12.74
C LYS A 67 10.75 -23.76 -13.92
N PRO A 68 11.33 -24.97 -14.06
CA PRO A 68 12.07 -25.32 -15.26
C PRO A 68 11.15 -25.10 -16.47
N LYS A 69 11.69 -24.53 -17.54
CA LYS A 69 11.08 -24.74 -18.85
C LYS A 69 11.19 -26.24 -19.08
N ASP A 70 10.10 -26.98 -18.87
CA ASP A 70 10.00 -28.35 -19.34
C ASP A 70 10.22 -28.28 -20.86
N GLY A 71 11.47 -28.51 -21.25
CA GLY A 71 11.90 -28.66 -22.61
C GLY A 71 11.34 -29.98 -23.11
N LEU A 72 10.62 -29.88 -24.23
CA LEU A 72 10.36 -30.98 -25.16
C LEU A 72 11.58 -31.89 -25.34
#